data_AF-A0A7K3VA76-F1
#
_entry.id   AF-A0A7K3VA76-F1
#
_cell.length_a   1.000
_cell.length_b   1.000
_cell.length_c   1.000
_cell.angle_alpha   90.00
_cell.angle_beta   90.00
_cell.angle_gamma   90.00
#
_symmetry.space_group_name_H-M   'P 1'
#
loop_
_entity.id
_entity.type
_entity.pdbx_description
1 polymer ?
#
loop_
_entity_poly.entity_id
_entity_poly.type
_entity_poly.pdbx_seq_one_letter_code
_entity_poly.pdbx_strand_id
1 'polypeptide(L)'
;MRTNIDIDDALLDAAMTAAGLATKKAAVEQALRNLVEKHRRKNAIADLAGIGWEGDLDEIRHDRPDDTRRSSSTVRSDSRASRAFPG
;
A
#
# COMPACT_ATOMS: atom_id res chain seq x y z
N MET A 1 -21.58 5.33 30.83
CA MET A 1 -22.97 5.01 30.42
C MET A 1 -23.06 3.53 30.11
N ARG A 2 -24.10 2.83 30.59
CA ARG A 2 -24.36 1.42 30.25
C ARG A 2 -25.53 1.39 29.28
N THR A 3 -25.29 0.86 28.09
CA THR A 3 -26.29 0.74 27.02
C THR A 3 -26.41 -0.73 26.67
N ASN A 4 -27.63 -1.21 26.50
CA ASN A 4 -27.88 -2.55 25.98
C ASN A 4 -28.15 -2.43 24.49
N ILE A 5 -27.32 -3.07 23.68
CA ILE A 5 -27.39 -3.08 22.22
C ILE A 5 -27.08 -4.49 21.75
N ASP A 6 -27.90 -5.00 20.84
CA ASP A 6 -27.63 -6.29 20.19
C ASP A 6 -26.60 -6.08 19.08
N ILE A 7 -25.52 -6.85 19.15
CA ILE A 7 -24.42 -6.85 18.18
C ILE A 7 -24.26 -8.29 17.71
N ASP A 8 -24.07 -8.47 16.41
CA ASP A 8 -23.74 -9.76 15.83
C ASP A 8 -22.44 -10.31 16.46
N ASP A 9 -22.51 -11.51 17.04
CA ASP A 9 -21.37 -12.12 17.73
C ASP A 9 -20.22 -12.45 16.77
N ALA A 10 -20.50 -12.83 15.51
CA ALA A 10 -19.46 -13.09 14.53
C ALA A 10 -18.71 -11.80 14.14
N LEU A 11 -19.43 -10.68 14.05
CA LEU A 11 -18.82 -9.37 13.83
C LEU A 11 -17.92 -8.97 15.02
N LEU A 12 -18.39 -9.22 16.23
CA LEU A 12 -17.66 -8.89 17.45
C LEU A 12 -16.40 -9.73 17.61
N ASP A 13 -16.47 -11.03 17.32
CA ASP A 13 -15.33 -11.94 17.34
C ASP A 13 -14.31 -11.57 16.27
N ALA A 14 -14.75 -11.21 15.06
CA ALA A 14 -13.86 -10.70 14.01
C ALA A 14 -13.16 -9.41 14.46
N ALA A 15 -13.88 -8.49 15.10
CA ALA A 15 -13.32 -7.24 15.61
C ALA A 15 -12.34 -7.48 16.77
N MET A 16 -12.67 -8.38 17.69
CA MET A 16 -11.79 -8.77 18.80
C MET A 16 -10.51 -9.43 18.30
N THR A 17 -10.61 -10.31 17.30
CA THR A 17 -9.46 -10.98 16.67
C THR A 17 -8.58 -9.98 15.93
N ALA A 18 -9.17 -9.09 15.14
CA ALA A 18 -8.45 -8.07 14.39
C ALA A 18 -7.76 -7.04 15.30
N ALA A 19 -8.37 -6.72 16.45
CA ALA A 19 -7.82 -5.78 17.41
C ALA A 19 -6.91 -6.44 18.47
N GLY A 20 -6.89 -7.77 18.58
CA GLY A 20 -6.17 -8.50 19.62
C GLY A 20 -6.72 -8.25 21.03
N LEU A 21 -8.01 -7.99 21.16
CA LEU A 21 -8.64 -7.58 22.43
C LEU A 21 -9.41 -8.71 23.09
N ALA A 22 -9.27 -8.80 24.42
CA ALA A 22 -9.89 -9.87 25.22
C ALA A 22 -11.34 -9.59 25.63
N THR A 23 -11.84 -8.35 25.48
CA THR A 23 -13.19 -8.00 25.97
C THR A 23 -14.06 -7.36 24.89
N LYS A 24 -15.33 -7.75 24.88
CA LYS A 24 -16.39 -7.18 24.03
C LYS A 24 -16.44 -5.65 24.15
N LYS A 25 -16.36 -5.12 25.38
CA LYS A 25 -16.36 -3.68 25.65
C LYS A 25 -15.17 -2.98 25.00
N ALA A 26 -13.95 -3.50 25.18
CA ALA A 26 -12.76 -2.89 24.60
C ALA A 26 -12.82 -2.87 23.06
N ALA A 27 -13.31 -3.95 22.45
CA ALA A 27 -13.45 -4.02 21.00
C ALA A 27 -14.42 -2.97 20.46
N VAL A 28 -15.57 -2.80 21.11
CA VAL A 28 -16.55 -1.77 20.75
C VAL A 28 -15.98 -0.37 20.96
N GLU A 29 -15.28 -0.12 22.07
CA GLU A 29 -14.68 1.19 22.35
C GLU A 29 -13.58 1.56 21.33
N GLN A 30 -12.73 0.60 20.98
CA GLN A 30 -11.70 0.78 19.95
C GLN A 30 -12.34 1.01 18.56
N ALA A 31 -13.39 0.27 18.21
CA ALA A 31 -14.10 0.46 16.95
C ALA A 31 -14.69 1.89 16.84
N LEU A 32 -15.30 2.40 17.91
CA LEU A 32 -15.86 3.75 17.95
C LEU A 32 -14.75 4.82 17.85
N ARG A 33 -13.63 4.64 18.55
CA ARG A 33 -12.47 5.54 18.46
C ARG A 33 -11.93 5.59 17.02
N ASN A 34 -11.76 4.43 16.39
CA ASN A 34 -11.29 4.33 15.01
C ASN A 34 -12.24 5.02 14.03
N LEU A 35 -13.55 4.90 14.24
CA LEU A 35 -14.55 5.57 13.40
C LEU A 35 -14.39 7.10 13.47
N VAL A 36 -14.25 7.66 14.67
CA VAL A 36 -14.07 9.11 14.87
C VAL A 36 -12.77 9.57 14.23
N GLU A 37 -11.66 8.87 14.45
CA GLU A 37 -10.37 9.24 13.87
C GLU A 37 -10.37 9.15 12.34
N LYS A 38 -11.02 8.11 11.77
CA LYS A 38 -11.16 7.97 10.32
C LYS A 38 -11.99 9.09 9.74
N HIS A 39 -13.06 9.50 10.42
CA HIS A 39 -13.88 10.63 9.98
C HIS A 39 -13.10 11.95 10.03
N ARG A 40 -12.37 12.21 11.12
CA ARG A 40 -11.48 13.38 11.23
C ARG A 40 -10.43 13.43 10.12
N ARG A 41 -9.76 12.31 9.85
CA ARG A 41 -8.78 12.19 8.76
C ARG A 41 -9.40 12.45 7.39
N LYS A 42 -10.58 11.88 7.13
CA LYS A 42 -11.31 12.13 5.89
C LYS A 42 -11.66 13.61 5.72
N ASN A 43 -12.12 14.26 6.78
CA ASN A 43 -12.47 15.68 6.73
C ASN A 43 -11.21 16.53 6.49
N ALA A 44 -10.11 16.25 7.17
CA ALA A 44 -8.85 16.93 6.93
C ALA A 44 -8.36 16.77 5.48
N ILE A 45 -8.49 15.57 4.89
CA ILE A 45 -8.16 15.36 3.47
C ILE A 45 -9.11 16.13 2.55
N ALA A 46 -10.41 16.18 2.89
CA ALA A 46 -11.38 16.95 2.14
C ALA A 46 -11.11 18.46 2.23
N ASP A 47 -10.62 18.96 3.37
CA ASP A 47 -10.21 20.36 3.55
C ASP A 47 -8.96 20.71 2.74
N LEU A 48 -8.09 19.72 2.49
CA LEU A 48 -6.98 19.83 1.55
C LEU A 48 -7.41 19.71 0.08
N ALA A 49 -8.67 19.36 -0.21
CA ALA A 49 -9.15 19.33 -1.59
C ALA A 49 -9.38 20.76 -2.09
N GLY A 50 -8.69 21.14 -3.16
CA GLY A 50 -8.86 22.45 -3.80
C GLY A 50 -7.85 23.53 -3.39
N ILE A 51 -6.94 23.25 -2.43
CA ILE A 51 -5.83 24.18 -2.10
C ILE A 51 -4.75 24.26 -3.20
N GLY A 52 -4.92 23.51 -4.29
CA GLY A 52 -3.97 23.47 -5.40
C GLY A 52 -2.64 22.82 -5.02
N TRP A 53 -1.87 22.44 -6.02
CA TRP A 53 -0.45 22.13 -5.85
C TRP A 53 0.30 22.92 -6.92
N GLU A 54 1.30 23.68 -6.50
CA GLU A 54 2.12 24.50 -7.39
C GLU A 54 3.41 23.74 -7.73
N GLY A 55 3.49 23.29 -8.98
CA GLY A 55 4.64 22.59 -9.55
C GLY A 55 4.28 21.88 -10.85
N ASP A 56 5.28 21.44 -11.61
CA ASP A 56 5.10 20.62 -12.80
C ASP A 56 5.44 19.15 -12.46
N LEU A 57 4.46 18.26 -12.64
CA LEU A 57 4.60 16.83 -12.37
C LEU A 57 5.57 16.16 -13.35
N ASP A 58 5.71 16.70 -14.56
CA ASP A 58 6.54 16.13 -15.60
C ASP A 58 8.01 16.52 -15.38
N GLU A 59 8.30 17.75 -14.93
CA GLU A 59 9.64 18.17 -14.54
C GLU A 59 10.23 17.29 -13.42
N ILE A 60 9.43 16.95 -12.40
CA ILE A 60 9.86 16.10 -11.28
C ILE A 60 10.14 14.66 -11.72
N ARG A 61 9.40 14.15 -12.72
CA ARG A 61 9.58 12.77 -13.21
C ARG A 61 10.78 12.61 -14.13
N HIS A 62 11.19 13.68 -14.81
CA HIS A 62 12.31 13.66 -15.74
C HIS A 62 13.69 13.73 -15.06
N ASP A 63 13.76 13.92 -13.73
CA ASP A 63 15.03 13.90 -12.97
C ASP A 63 15.53 12.47 -12.65
N ARG A 64 14.87 11.42 -13.17
CA ARG A 64 15.45 10.08 -13.19
C ARG A 64 16.34 9.98 -14.45
N PRO A 65 17.68 9.92 -14.33
CA PRO A 65 18.51 9.57 -15.47
C PRO A 65 18.06 8.18 -15.94
N ASP A 66 17.49 8.14 -17.14
CA ASP A 66 17.06 6.94 -17.81
C ASP A 66 18.29 6.02 -17.90
N ASP A 67 18.32 4.96 -17.09
CA ASP A 67 19.40 3.97 -17.06
C ASP A 67 19.34 3.14 -18.35
N THR A 68 19.78 3.79 -19.43
CA THR A 68 19.86 3.24 -20.79
C THR A 68 21.02 2.23 -20.94
N ARG A 69 21.62 1.75 -19.84
CA ARG A 69 22.60 0.65 -19.87
C ARG A 69 21.97 -0.72 -19.88
N ARG A 70 21.06 -1.01 -20.82
CA ARG A 70 20.68 -2.42 -21.06
C ARG A 70 20.20 -2.72 -22.46
N SER A 71 20.88 -2.27 -23.51
CA SER A 71 20.69 -2.81 -24.87
C SER A 71 21.87 -2.50 -25.79
N SER A 72 23.03 -3.10 -25.51
CA SER A 72 24.04 -3.36 -26.54
C SER A 72 24.34 -4.86 -26.61
N SER A 73 23.28 -5.66 -26.76
CA SER A 73 23.39 -7.01 -27.32
C SER A 73 23.09 -6.95 -28.81
N THR A 74 24.00 -6.36 -29.60
CA THR A 74 24.01 -6.59 -31.04
C THR A 74 24.78 -7.88 -31.31
N VAL A 75 24.02 -8.82 -31.84
CA VAL A 75 24.34 -10.20 -32.21
C VAL A 75 25.13 -10.26 -33.52
N ARG A 76 25.96 -11.32 -33.65
CA ARG A 76 26.75 -11.80 -34.82
C ARG A 76 28.03 -11.00 -35.08
N SER A 77 29.20 -11.61 -35.28
CA SER A 77 29.62 -12.80 -36.03
C SER A 77 31.04 -13.17 -35.50
N ASP A 78 31.60 -14.38 -35.54
CA ASP A 78 31.83 -15.25 -36.68
C ASP A 78 32.67 -16.46 -36.21
N SER A 79 32.53 -17.57 -36.93
CA SER A 79 33.55 -18.58 -37.26
C SER A 79 34.41 -19.33 -36.23
N ARG A 80 34.29 -20.66 -36.35
CA ARG A 80 35.35 -21.70 -36.33
C ARG A 80 36.16 -21.91 -35.04
N ALA A 81 35.87 -23.03 -34.38
CA ALA A 81 36.79 -24.15 -34.11
C ALA A 81 35.97 -25.22 -33.37
N SER A 82 35.54 -26.31 -34.00
CA SER A 82 36.32 -27.52 -34.28
C SER A 82 37.04 -28.09 -33.07
N ARG A 83 36.77 -29.38 -32.81
CA ARG A 83 37.33 -30.31 -31.80
C ARG A 83 36.59 -30.33 -30.46
N ALA A 84 36.36 -31.46 -29.80
CA ALA A 84 36.32 -32.88 -30.13
C ALA A 84 35.79 -33.55 -28.85
N PHE A 85 34.76 -34.39 -28.93
CA PHE A 85 34.49 -35.43 -27.92
C PHE A 85 35.68 -36.40 -27.90
N PRO A 86 36.12 -36.95 -26.74
CA PRO A 86 35.43 -38.04 -26.03
C PRO A 86 35.59 -37.96 -24.49
N GLY A 87 35.01 -38.79 -23.62
CA GLY A 87 34.17 -39.99 -23.70
C GLY A 87 33.78 -40.36 -22.26
#